data_AF-M2TZH3-F1
#
_entry.id   AF-M2TZH3-F1
#
_cell.length_a   1.000
_cell.length_b   1.000
_cell.length_c   1.000
_cell.angle_alpha   90.00
_cell.angle_beta   90.00
_cell.angle_gamma   90.00
#
_symmetry.space_group_name_H-M   'P 1'
#
loop_
_entity.id
_entity.type
_entity.pdbx_description
1 polymer ?
#
loop_
_entity_poly.entity_id
_entity_poly.type
_entity_poly.pdbx_seq_one_letter_code
_entity_poly.pdbx_strand_id
1 'polypeptide(L)'
;MSAILSADDLNDFISPGVACIKPIETLPVQQEETSNAYEVTTEEKAAASQPPPPASISLTDCLACSGCVTSAEAVLVSLQSHTEVLTTLDKYRSLRAPWQVQNGMNGVANGYGHNGTSSAVNGNQTEAEGKLFVASVSPQTRASLAAVFNISEVEAGNMISQLLSGPNGLRTGGDKGSDFTWVLDTNAMREACLVAAADEVTNALSPAAAKASPQPGSEGAIDTIPKAPILTSACPGWICYAEKTHPYVLPHLSRLKSPQALTGTLIKSVLSERYHVHPSQIWHLAIMPCFDKKLEASRGELTSAAWLPSYNQSEEKIRDTDCVITARELLHLAAARGINFVNLPRSPLSQSDRIPFPDPKLDAFLFPSSRRKNQSVAAGPSGGYLYHILQTYQARNPGSSISVVRGRNADVVEYSVVQGSETIIKAARFYGFRNIQNLVRRLKPARASRLPGGKTGVSRKPGGTGAAGEGVKDYAYVEVMACPGGCTNGGGQVKVQEVEEVRVYEGIQKANDDAPAPKPGPKEQKEWLARVDEAYFSGTDTEEETGNEASTNGHASENIVDGISRSHMKDMMAHWSHITGVDQQKLIYTSYIKVESDVGKKKQSDMERVAGLAVTAGGGW
;
A
#
# COMPACT_ATOMS: atom_id res chain seq x y z
N MET A 1 15.50 9.05 48.31
CA MET A 1 16.68 9.38 47.51
C MET A 1 16.39 9.01 46.07
N SER A 2 16.40 10.04 45.25
CA SER A 2 16.01 10.11 43.84
C SER A 2 16.88 9.20 42.96
N ALA A 3 16.25 8.29 42.23
CA ALA A 3 16.85 7.68 41.05
C ALA A 3 16.77 8.74 39.93
N ILE A 4 17.90 9.35 39.63
CA ILE A 4 18.04 10.29 38.51
C ILE A 4 17.77 9.49 37.22
N LEU A 5 16.63 9.75 36.61
CA LEU A 5 16.34 9.37 35.22
C LEU A 5 17.34 10.10 34.32
N SER A 6 18.10 9.34 33.53
CA SER A 6 18.97 9.90 32.50
C SER A 6 18.12 10.53 31.40
N ALA A 7 18.54 11.69 30.88
CA ALA A 7 17.89 12.35 29.74
C ALA A 7 17.90 11.47 28.46
N ASP A 8 18.75 10.45 28.40
CA ASP A 8 18.81 9.49 27.30
C ASP A 8 17.65 8.46 27.34
N ASP A 9 17.01 8.24 28.49
CA ASP A 9 15.84 7.35 28.62
C ASP A 9 14.52 8.03 28.18
N LEU A 10 14.55 9.32 27.82
CA LEU A 10 13.40 10.09 27.34
C LEU A 10 13.44 10.43 25.84
N ASN A 11 14.46 9.99 25.10
CA ASN A 11 14.59 10.28 23.68
C ASN A 11 13.99 9.17 22.80
N ASP A 12 12.69 9.29 22.52
CA ASP A 12 11.95 8.47 21.55
C ASP A 12 12.26 8.81 20.06
N PHE A 13 13.29 9.62 19.80
CA PHE A 13 13.68 10.06 18.46
C PHE A 13 14.99 9.41 18.03
N ILE A 14 14.95 8.58 16.97
CA ILE A 14 16.14 8.12 16.25
C ILE A 14 16.04 8.62 14.81
N SER A 15 17.09 9.28 14.33
CA SER A 15 17.24 9.73 12.95
C SER A 15 16.95 8.60 11.93
N PRO A 16 16.36 8.87 10.75
CA PRO A 16 15.92 7.84 9.79
C PRO A 16 17.00 6.92 9.17
N GLY A 17 18.24 6.93 9.67
CA GLY A 17 19.37 6.21 9.07
C GLY A 17 20.06 5.16 9.94
N VAL A 18 19.62 4.90 11.18
CA VAL A 18 20.43 4.09 12.14
C VAL A 18 19.79 2.74 12.52
N ALA A 19 18.62 2.40 12.00
CA ALA A 19 18.01 1.10 12.26
C ALA A 19 18.36 0.09 11.16
N CYS A 20 19.40 -0.73 11.41
CA CYS A 20 19.91 -1.87 10.61
C CYS A 20 20.98 -1.59 9.53
N ILE A 21 22.08 -0.94 9.88
CA ILE A 21 23.30 -1.02 9.05
C ILE A 21 24.13 -2.25 9.48
N LYS A 22 24.23 -3.26 8.61
CA LYS A 22 25.50 -3.99 8.44
C LYS A 22 26.38 -3.08 7.60
N PRO A 23 27.60 -2.70 8.05
CA PRO A 23 28.42 -1.73 7.33
C PRO A 23 28.68 -2.23 5.90
N ILE A 24 28.33 -1.38 4.93
CA ILE A 24 28.83 -1.51 3.56
C ILE A 24 30.29 -1.04 3.63
N GLU A 25 31.22 -1.90 3.23
CA GLU A 25 32.61 -1.48 2.99
C GLU A 25 32.56 -0.41 1.90
N THR A 26 32.84 0.83 2.28
CA THR A 26 32.93 1.97 1.37
C THR A 26 34.02 1.69 0.34
N LEU A 27 33.64 1.60 -0.93
CA LEU A 27 34.59 1.67 -2.03
C LEU A 27 35.34 3.02 -1.93
N PRO A 28 36.65 3.06 -2.18
CA PRO A 28 37.43 4.27 -2.04
C PRO A 28 36.97 5.33 -3.05
N VAL A 29 36.78 6.54 -2.53
CA VAL A 29 36.49 7.76 -3.29
C VAL A 29 37.62 7.97 -4.30
N GLN A 30 37.29 7.96 -5.59
CA GLN A 30 38.21 8.48 -6.62
C GLN A 30 38.41 9.98 -6.35
N GLN A 31 39.64 10.34 -6.02
CA GLN A 31 40.07 11.73 -5.96
C GLN A 31 40.01 12.30 -7.38
N GLU A 32 39.20 13.35 -7.57
CA GLU A 32 39.31 14.18 -8.76
C GLU A 32 40.62 14.96 -8.70
N GLU A 33 41.54 14.64 -9.61
CA GLU A 33 42.76 15.39 -9.80
C GLU A 33 42.45 16.76 -10.40
N THR A 34 42.96 17.78 -9.71
CA THR A 34 43.00 19.18 -10.09
C THR A 34 43.81 19.42 -11.37
N SER A 35 43.25 20.13 -12.35
CA SER A 35 44.06 20.94 -13.28
C SER A 35 43.43 22.33 -13.53
N ASN A 36 44.09 23.31 -12.91
CA ASN A 36 44.15 24.78 -13.10
C ASN A 36 43.78 25.33 -14.50
N ALA A 37 43.39 26.59 -14.75
CA ALA A 37 43.22 27.82 -13.95
C ALA A 37 42.56 28.91 -14.84
N TYR A 38 42.01 29.95 -14.18
CA TYR A 38 41.51 31.23 -14.72
C TYR A 38 40.22 31.22 -15.54
N GLU A 39 39.08 31.35 -14.85
CA GLU A 39 38.04 32.29 -15.29
C GLU A 39 37.22 32.77 -14.09
N VAL A 40 37.34 34.06 -13.77
CA VAL A 40 36.48 34.75 -12.81
C VAL A 40 35.35 35.38 -13.62
N THR A 41 34.13 34.87 -13.49
CA THR A 41 32.93 35.64 -13.84
C THR A 41 31.88 35.49 -12.74
N THR A 42 31.21 36.59 -12.48
CA THR A 42 30.51 36.97 -11.25
C THR A 42 29.12 36.32 -11.12
N GLU A 43 28.76 36.01 -9.87
CA GLU A 43 27.59 35.23 -9.42
C GLU A 43 26.20 35.88 -9.61
N GLU A 44 26.04 36.90 -10.46
CA GLU A 44 24.84 37.76 -10.45
C GLU A 44 23.87 37.63 -11.65
N LYS A 45 24.02 36.65 -12.55
CA LYS A 45 23.11 36.54 -13.73
C LYS A 45 22.55 35.17 -14.10
N ALA A 46 22.56 34.18 -13.20
CA ALA A 46 21.94 32.87 -13.47
C ALA A 46 20.71 32.52 -12.61
N ALA A 47 20.21 33.45 -11.78
CA ALA A 47 19.11 33.20 -10.83
C ALA A 47 17.68 33.32 -11.41
N ALA A 48 17.49 33.16 -12.72
CA ALA A 48 16.16 33.12 -13.31
C ALA A 48 16.13 32.17 -14.50
N SER A 49 15.60 30.95 -14.29
CA SER A 49 14.90 30.09 -15.28
C SER A 49 15.09 28.57 -15.14
N GLN A 50 15.76 28.04 -14.11
CA GLN A 50 15.83 26.58 -13.94
C GLN A 50 14.72 26.05 -13.03
N PRO A 51 13.89 25.09 -13.48
CA PRO A 51 13.01 24.34 -12.58
C PRO A 51 13.86 23.60 -11.54
N PRO A 52 13.34 23.35 -10.32
CA PRO A 52 14.09 22.65 -9.29
C PRO A 52 14.60 21.31 -9.84
N PRO A 53 15.82 20.88 -9.45
CA PRO A 53 16.38 19.62 -9.92
C PRO A 53 15.42 18.48 -9.59
N PRO A 54 15.26 17.49 -10.49
CA PRO A 54 14.34 16.37 -10.27
C PRO A 54 14.69 15.72 -8.93
N ALA A 55 13.70 15.68 -8.03
CA ALA A 55 13.87 15.14 -6.68
C ALA A 55 14.42 13.71 -6.76
N SER A 56 15.68 13.53 -6.35
CA SER A 56 16.29 12.21 -6.25
C SER A 56 15.71 11.51 -5.02
N ILE A 57 14.88 10.51 -5.24
CA ILE A 57 14.34 9.68 -4.15
C ILE A 57 15.52 8.91 -3.56
N SER A 58 15.87 9.23 -2.31
CA SER A 58 16.90 8.51 -1.57
C SER A 58 16.29 7.29 -0.87
N LEU A 59 17.07 6.22 -0.69
CA LEU A 59 16.69 5.07 0.15
C LEU A 59 16.33 5.48 1.61
N THR A 60 16.74 6.67 2.04
CA THR A 60 16.35 7.28 3.33
C THR A 60 14.91 7.80 3.38
N ASP A 61 14.28 7.99 2.22
CA ASP A 61 12.90 8.51 2.12
C ASP A 61 11.87 7.42 2.35
N CYS A 62 12.30 6.16 2.22
CA CYS A 62 11.49 5.06 2.70
C CYS A 62 11.73 4.87 4.21
N LEU A 63 10.68 5.04 5.00
CA LEU A 63 10.66 4.62 6.42
C LEU A 63 10.80 3.09 6.58
N ALA A 64 10.95 2.35 5.47
CA ALA A 64 11.42 0.97 5.44
C ALA A 64 12.81 0.85 6.08
N CYS A 65 13.04 -0.24 6.80
CA CYS A 65 14.32 -0.64 7.36
C CYS A 65 15.45 -0.40 6.33
N SER A 66 16.40 0.49 6.68
CA SER A 66 17.62 0.71 5.89
C SER A 66 18.25 -0.65 5.60
N GLY A 67 18.38 -1.01 4.31
CA GLY A 67 18.92 -2.30 3.87
C GLY A 67 17.90 -3.38 3.45
N CYS A 68 16.60 -3.14 3.50
CA CYS A 68 15.60 -4.07 2.96
C CYS A 68 15.28 -3.87 1.47
N VAL A 69 15.71 -2.77 0.86
CA VAL A 69 15.51 -2.46 -0.56
C VAL A 69 16.85 -2.64 -1.28
N THR A 70 16.85 -3.46 -2.34
CA THR A 70 18.02 -3.71 -3.19
C THR A 70 18.20 -2.59 -4.21
N SER A 71 19.39 -2.47 -4.81
CA SER A 71 19.64 -1.48 -5.87
C SER A 71 18.70 -1.63 -7.06
N ALA A 72 18.33 -2.86 -7.43
CA ALA A 72 17.35 -3.12 -8.49
C ALA A 72 15.94 -2.62 -8.11
N GLU A 73 15.53 -2.84 -6.86
CA GLU A 73 14.26 -2.32 -6.35
C GLU A 73 14.25 -0.80 -6.23
N ALA A 74 15.38 -0.18 -5.88
CA ALA A 74 15.51 1.27 -5.91
C ALA A 74 15.31 1.85 -7.32
N VAL A 75 15.84 1.18 -8.35
CA VAL A 75 15.58 1.54 -9.75
C VAL A 75 14.09 1.41 -10.08
N LEU A 76 13.43 0.31 -9.69
CA LEU A 76 11.98 0.13 -9.92
C LEU A 76 11.11 1.20 -9.23
N VAL A 77 11.54 1.67 -8.07
CA VAL A 77 10.90 2.79 -7.36
C VAL A 77 11.09 4.09 -8.12
N SER A 78 12.30 4.37 -8.61
CA SER A 78 12.59 5.61 -9.36
C SER A 78 11.93 5.67 -10.74
N LEU A 79 11.71 4.51 -11.38
CA LEU A 79 10.98 4.43 -12.66
C LEU A 79 9.51 4.81 -12.54
N GLN A 80 8.93 4.72 -11.34
CA GLN A 80 7.57 5.18 -11.06
C GLN A 80 7.62 6.59 -10.50
N SER A 81 7.20 7.58 -11.27
CA SER A 81 7.28 8.99 -10.89
C SER A 81 6.21 9.83 -11.58
N HIS A 82 6.03 11.07 -11.13
CA HIS A 82 5.18 12.05 -11.81
C HIS A 82 5.63 12.29 -13.27
N THR A 83 6.92 12.21 -13.57
CA THR A 83 7.45 12.30 -14.95
C THR A 83 6.96 11.14 -15.82
N GLU A 84 6.91 9.92 -15.28
CA GLU A 84 6.36 8.76 -15.99
C GLU A 84 4.87 8.94 -16.28
N VAL A 85 4.11 9.54 -15.35
CA VAL A 85 2.70 9.87 -15.55
C VAL A 85 2.53 10.83 -16.74
N LEU A 86 3.26 11.95 -16.73
CA LEU A 86 3.18 12.95 -17.82
C LEU A 86 3.64 12.35 -19.15
N THR A 87 4.78 11.65 -19.16
CA THR A 87 5.31 11.00 -20.36
C THR A 87 4.30 10.02 -20.95
N THR A 88 3.61 9.25 -20.12
CA THR A 88 2.59 8.31 -20.58
C THR A 88 1.35 9.03 -21.15
N LEU A 89 0.87 10.08 -20.47
CA LEU A 89 -0.28 10.88 -20.92
C LEU A 89 0.02 11.61 -22.25
N ASP A 90 1.25 12.11 -22.43
CA ASP A 90 1.69 12.80 -23.64
C ASP A 90 2.02 11.83 -24.78
N LYS A 91 2.32 10.57 -24.47
CA LYS A 91 2.55 9.53 -25.47
C LYS A 91 1.26 8.95 -26.03
N TYR A 92 0.27 8.64 -25.19
CA TYR A 92 -0.93 7.90 -25.59
C TYR A 92 -2.20 8.75 -25.48
N ARG A 93 -3.07 8.69 -26.50
CA ARG A 93 -4.39 9.31 -26.46
C ARG A 93 -5.31 8.57 -25.49
N SER A 94 -6.18 9.30 -24.82
CA SER A 94 -7.23 8.69 -24.00
C SER A 94 -8.23 7.94 -24.88
N LEU A 95 -8.44 6.65 -24.57
CA LEU A 95 -9.52 5.88 -25.18
C LEU A 95 -10.84 6.41 -24.66
N ARG A 96 -11.75 6.73 -25.58
CA ARG A 96 -13.15 6.90 -25.19
C ARG A 96 -13.68 5.54 -24.77
N ALA A 97 -14.41 5.54 -23.66
CA ALA A 97 -15.13 4.39 -23.15
C ALA A 97 -15.87 3.67 -24.30
N PRO A 98 -15.44 2.46 -24.71
CA PRO A 98 -15.97 1.80 -25.91
C PRO A 98 -17.49 1.59 -25.86
N TRP A 99 -18.03 1.42 -24.64
CA TRP A 99 -19.47 1.30 -24.39
C TRP A 99 -20.28 2.58 -24.63
N GLN A 100 -19.64 3.74 -24.79
CA GLN A 100 -20.32 5.01 -25.12
C GLN A 100 -20.54 5.19 -26.64
N VAL A 101 -19.95 4.35 -27.50
CA VAL A 101 -19.96 4.54 -28.97
C VAL A 101 -21.24 4.00 -29.65
N GLN A 102 -22.28 3.64 -28.90
CA GLN A 102 -23.48 2.99 -29.45
C GLN A 102 -24.48 3.87 -30.23
N ASN A 103 -24.17 5.14 -30.54
CA ASN A 103 -25.02 5.97 -31.40
C ASN A 103 -24.31 6.44 -32.68
N GLY A 104 -24.41 5.62 -33.74
CA GLY A 104 -24.68 6.15 -35.08
C GLY A 104 -23.51 6.52 -36.00
N MET A 105 -22.27 6.13 -35.74
CA MET A 105 -21.20 6.21 -36.76
C MET A 105 -20.54 4.85 -36.98
N ASN A 106 -20.93 4.25 -38.10
CA ASN A 106 -20.29 3.06 -38.66
C ASN A 106 -18.77 3.25 -38.76
N GLY A 107 -18.00 2.32 -38.18
CA GLY A 107 -16.78 1.87 -38.85
C GLY A 107 -15.42 2.32 -38.31
N VAL A 108 -15.24 2.59 -37.01
CA VAL A 108 -13.92 2.37 -36.38
C VAL A 108 -14.12 1.69 -35.04
N ALA A 109 -14.41 0.39 -35.09
CA ALA A 109 -14.17 -0.48 -33.94
C ALA A 109 -12.66 -0.44 -33.67
N ASN A 110 -12.27 -0.15 -32.44
CA ASN A 110 -10.88 -0.21 -31.99
C ASN A 110 -10.32 -1.62 -32.24
N GLY A 111 -9.68 -1.82 -33.40
CA GLY A 111 -8.46 -2.62 -33.60
C GLY A 111 -8.46 -4.13 -33.34
N TYR A 112 -9.47 -4.75 -32.74
CA TYR A 112 -9.48 -6.19 -32.47
C TYR A 112 -10.72 -6.86 -33.05
N GLY A 113 -10.65 -7.16 -34.34
CA GLY A 113 -11.49 -8.19 -34.95
C GLY A 113 -11.01 -9.56 -34.49
N HIS A 114 -11.91 -10.32 -33.87
CA HIS A 114 -11.74 -11.74 -33.56
C HIS A 114 -11.41 -12.51 -34.86
N ASN A 115 -10.13 -12.79 -35.10
CA ASN A 115 -9.67 -13.94 -35.89
C ASN A 115 -8.14 -14.07 -35.78
N GLY A 116 -7.69 -15.19 -35.23
CA GLY A 116 -6.28 -15.52 -35.06
C GLY A 116 -5.57 -15.81 -36.37
N THR A 117 -5.16 -14.76 -37.09
CA THR A 117 -4.14 -14.87 -38.13
C THR A 117 -3.12 -13.75 -37.97
N SER A 118 -1.91 -14.17 -37.60
CA SER A 118 -0.67 -13.42 -37.74
C SER A 118 -0.58 -12.77 -39.13
N SER A 119 -0.50 -11.45 -39.16
CA SER A 119 0.09 -10.75 -40.30
C SER A 119 0.92 -9.58 -39.80
N ALA A 120 2.11 -9.92 -39.29
CA ALA A 120 3.25 -9.06 -39.54
C ALA A 120 3.46 -9.03 -41.06
N VAL A 121 3.61 -7.83 -41.64
CA VAL A 121 4.62 -7.49 -42.67
C VAL A 121 4.38 -6.05 -43.14
N ASN A 122 5.51 -5.32 -43.16
CA ASN A 122 5.82 -4.02 -43.75
C ASN A 122 5.55 -2.75 -42.94
N GLY A 123 6.68 -2.16 -42.51
CA GLY A 123 6.75 -0.93 -41.75
C GLY A 123 6.42 0.31 -42.56
N ASN A 124 5.62 1.17 -41.95
CA ASN A 124 5.92 2.57 -41.68
C ASN A 124 4.85 3.08 -40.70
N GLN A 125 5.31 3.70 -39.60
CA GLN A 125 4.55 4.33 -38.50
C GLN A 125 3.05 4.54 -38.75
N THR A 126 2.16 3.99 -37.91
CA THR A 126 0.77 4.45 -37.83
C THR A 126 0.12 4.10 -36.48
N GLU A 127 -0.15 5.16 -35.70
CA GLU A 127 -1.03 5.30 -34.52
C GLU A 127 -0.67 4.54 -33.23
N ALA A 128 -0.16 5.28 -32.25
CA ALA A 128 -0.05 4.80 -30.86
C ALA A 128 -1.43 4.36 -30.35
N GLU A 129 -1.59 3.07 -30.06
CA GLU A 129 -2.78 2.54 -29.41
C GLU A 129 -3.15 3.42 -28.21
N GLY A 130 -4.38 3.94 -28.19
CA GLY A 130 -4.85 4.73 -27.06
C GLY A 130 -4.83 3.93 -25.76
N LYS A 131 -4.87 4.63 -24.62
CA LYS A 131 -5.03 4.01 -23.31
C LYS A 131 -6.24 4.56 -22.57
N LEU A 132 -6.91 3.70 -21.81
CA LEU A 132 -7.90 4.09 -20.81
C LEU A 132 -7.18 4.35 -19.50
N PHE A 133 -7.16 5.60 -19.06
CA PHE A 133 -6.45 6.01 -17.87
C PHE A 133 -7.38 6.01 -16.65
N VAL A 134 -6.96 5.34 -15.58
CA VAL A 134 -7.70 5.24 -14.32
C VAL A 134 -6.77 5.58 -13.17
N ALA A 135 -7.22 6.41 -12.24
CA ALA A 135 -6.50 6.72 -11.02
C ALA A 135 -7.22 6.15 -9.80
N SER A 136 -6.46 5.80 -8.76
CA SER A 136 -6.98 5.49 -7.43
C SER A 136 -6.24 6.31 -6.38
N VAL A 137 -6.94 6.76 -5.34
CA VAL A 137 -6.41 7.68 -4.33
C VAL A 137 -6.61 7.10 -2.94
N SER A 138 -5.57 7.15 -2.12
CA SER A 138 -5.65 6.76 -0.71
C SER A 138 -6.28 7.87 0.16
N PRO A 139 -7.07 7.52 1.19
CA PRO A 139 -7.57 8.51 2.14
C PRO A 139 -6.43 9.21 2.91
N GLN A 140 -5.30 8.53 3.14
CA GLN A 140 -4.14 9.14 3.79
C GLN A 140 -3.47 10.21 2.92
N THR A 141 -3.44 10.03 1.61
CA THR A 141 -2.99 11.07 0.66
C THR A 141 -3.91 12.28 0.74
N ARG A 142 -5.23 12.09 0.71
CA ARG A 142 -6.19 13.19 0.82
C ARG A 142 -6.04 13.92 2.15
N ALA A 143 -5.90 13.19 3.25
CA ALA A 143 -5.67 13.76 4.58
C ALA A 143 -4.35 14.57 4.65
N SER A 144 -3.28 14.09 4.02
CA SER A 144 -2.01 14.84 3.94
C SER A 144 -2.19 16.17 3.22
N LEU A 145 -2.85 16.17 2.07
CA LEU A 145 -3.08 17.40 1.30
C LEU A 145 -4.07 18.33 2.02
N ALA A 146 -5.12 17.77 2.63
CA ALA A 146 -6.04 18.50 3.48
C ALA A 146 -5.32 19.27 4.60
N ALA A 147 -4.40 18.63 5.30
CA ALA A 147 -3.58 19.27 6.33
C ALA A 147 -2.62 20.34 5.76
N VAL A 148 -2.04 20.12 4.57
CA VAL A 148 -1.18 21.10 3.88
C VAL A 148 -1.97 22.36 3.55
N PHE A 149 -3.12 22.20 2.88
CA PHE A 149 -3.91 23.31 2.35
C PHE A 149 -4.92 23.89 3.35
N ASN A 150 -5.03 23.31 4.55
CA ASN A 150 -6.01 23.69 5.57
C ASN A 150 -7.45 23.66 5.03
N ILE A 151 -7.81 22.53 4.43
CA ILE A 151 -9.12 22.22 3.85
C ILE A 151 -9.61 20.87 4.37
N SER A 152 -10.85 20.52 4.11
CA SER A 152 -11.36 19.19 4.41
C SER A 152 -10.77 18.09 3.51
N GLU A 153 -10.78 16.85 3.99
CA GLU A 153 -10.41 15.66 3.20
C GLU A 153 -11.26 15.51 1.93
N VAL A 154 -12.51 15.96 2.01
CA VAL A 154 -13.46 15.98 0.89
C VAL A 154 -13.01 16.94 -0.19
N GLU A 155 -12.75 18.19 0.17
CA GLU A 155 -12.24 19.21 -0.74
C GLU A 155 -10.91 18.80 -1.37
N ALA A 156 -9.98 18.24 -0.58
CA ALA A 156 -8.71 17.73 -1.11
C ALA A 156 -8.94 16.63 -2.16
N GLY A 157 -9.84 15.67 -1.90
CA GLY A 157 -10.20 14.64 -2.88
C GLY A 157 -10.84 15.20 -4.16
N ASN A 158 -11.64 16.26 -4.04
CA ASN A 158 -12.24 16.94 -5.19
C ASN A 158 -11.17 17.65 -6.02
N MET A 159 -10.23 18.35 -5.40
CA MET A 159 -9.11 19.00 -6.09
C MET A 159 -8.24 17.99 -6.84
N ILE A 160 -7.97 16.82 -6.25
CA ILE A 160 -7.27 15.72 -6.96
C ILE A 160 -8.09 15.27 -8.18
N SER A 161 -9.40 15.12 -8.04
CA SER A 161 -10.27 14.71 -9.16
C SER A 161 -10.28 15.77 -10.28
N GLN A 162 -10.30 17.05 -9.92
CA GLN A 162 -10.20 18.17 -10.85
C GLN A 162 -8.84 18.23 -11.55
N LEU A 163 -7.74 17.92 -10.84
CA LEU A 163 -6.42 17.82 -11.45
C LEU A 163 -6.39 16.71 -12.50
N LEU A 164 -6.87 15.51 -12.16
CA LEU A 164 -6.68 14.33 -12.99
C LEU A 164 -7.69 14.21 -14.15
N SER A 165 -8.92 14.68 -13.95
CA SER A 165 -10.04 14.49 -14.90
C SER A 165 -10.76 15.80 -15.25
N GLY A 166 -10.50 16.89 -14.53
CA GLY A 166 -11.21 18.15 -14.74
C GLY A 166 -10.81 18.87 -16.03
N PRO A 167 -11.65 19.80 -16.52
CA PRO A 167 -11.39 20.56 -17.75
C PRO A 167 -10.11 21.40 -17.67
N ASN A 168 -9.76 21.86 -16.46
CA ASN A 168 -8.55 22.65 -16.19
C ASN A 168 -7.39 21.79 -15.64
N GLY A 169 -7.54 20.46 -15.68
CA GLY A 169 -6.57 19.50 -15.15
C GLY A 169 -5.44 19.16 -16.12
N LEU A 170 -4.85 17.97 -15.98
CA LEU A 170 -3.65 17.51 -16.70
C LEU A 170 -3.79 17.45 -18.23
N ARG A 171 -5.03 17.35 -18.73
CA ARG A 171 -5.32 17.47 -20.17
C ARG A 171 -4.89 18.82 -20.73
N THR A 172 -4.93 19.87 -19.93
CA THR A 172 -4.48 21.21 -20.30
C THR A 172 -2.96 21.21 -20.40
N GLY A 173 -2.45 21.60 -21.56
CA GLY A 173 -1.01 21.59 -21.83
C GLY A 173 -0.41 20.23 -22.20
N GLY A 174 -1.24 19.20 -22.44
CA GLY A 174 -0.78 17.89 -22.88
C GLY A 174 -0.81 17.65 -24.38
N ASP A 175 0.21 16.97 -24.89
CA ASP A 175 0.41 16.72 -26.32
C ASP A 175 -0.77 15.97 -26.95
N LYS A 176 -1.44 15.12 -26.17
CA LYS A 176 -2.62 14.33 -26.59
C LYS A 176 -3.93 14.81 -25.97
N GLY A 177 -3.88 15.80 -25.08
CA GLY A 177 -5.04 16.21 -24.29
C GLY A 177 -5.62 15.05 -23.46
N SER A 178 -4.79 14.09 -23.07
CA SER A 178 -5.21 12.92 -22.30
C SER A 178 -5.47 13.24 -20.84
N ASP A 179 -6.41 12.54 -20.24
CA ASP A 179 -6.81 12.66 -18.85
C ASP A 179 -7.22 11.30 -18.28
N PHE A 180 -7.51 11.29 -16.98
CA PHE A 180 -8.04 10.11 -16.32
C PHE A 180 -9.55 10.03 -16.53
N THR A 181 -10.05 8.92 -17.05
CA THR A 181 -11.48 8.64 -17.18
C THR A 181 -12.15 8.54 -15.81
N TRP A 182 -11.44 7.98 -14.84
CA TRP A 182 -11.94 7.80 -13.48
C TRP A 182 -10.87 8.09 -12.44
N VAL A 183 -11.31 8.68 -11.32
CA VAL A 183 -10.52 8.85 -10.09
C VAL A 183 -11.28 8.14 -8.97
N LEU A 184 -10.75 7.01 -8.54
CA LEU A 184 -11.39 6.11 -7.59
C LEU A 184 -10.88 6.37 -6.17
N ASP A 185 -11.78 6.28 -5.20
CA ASP A 185 -11.40 6.22 -3.78
C ASP A 185 -11.08 4.78 -3.38
N THR A 186 -9.85 4.54 -2.93
CA THR A 186 -9.44 3.19 -2.46
C THR A 186 -10.21 2.72 -1.23
N ASN A 187 -10.94 3.60 -0.52
CA ASN A 187 -11.87 3.19 0.53
C ASN A 187 -12.94 2.23 0.01
N ALA A 188 -13.31 2.29 -1.28
CA ALA A 188 -14.20 1.32 -1.89
C ALA A 188 -13.67 -0.12 -1.78
N MET A 189 -12.44 -0.34 -2.23
CA MET A 189 -11.80 -1.64 -2.09
C MET A 189 -11.40 -1.94 -0.65
N ARG A 190 -11.17 -0.92 0.18
CA ARG A 190 -10.87 -1.12 1.60
C ARG A 190 -12.01 -1.86 2.30
N GLU A 191 -13.28 -1.49 2.09
CA GLU A 191 -14.41 -2.22 2.67
C GLU A 191 -14.43 -3.70 2.28
N ALA A 192 -14.19 -3.99 1.00
CA ALA A 192 -14.05 -5.35 0.51
C ALA A 192 -12.91 -6.09 1.23
N CYS A 193 -11.74 -5.45 1.38
CA CYS A 193 -10.62 -6.01 2.13
C CYS A 193 -10.95 -6.25 3.62
N LEU A 194 -11.69 -5.36 4.27
CA LEU A 194 -12.06 -5.49 5.69
C LEU A 194 -12.94 -6.71 5.93
N VAL A 195 -13.97 -6.89 5.10
CA VAL A 195 -14.86 -8.06 5.17
C VAL A 195 -14.09 -9.34 4.83
N ALA A 196 -13.24 -9.32 3.80
CA ALA A 196 -12.42 -10.48 3.42
C ALA A 196 -11.42 -10.87 4.52
N ALA A 197 -10.81 -9.91 5.21
CA ALA A 197 -9.89 -10.17 6.31
C ALA A 197 -10.61 -10.81 7.51
N ALA A 198 -11.80 -10.33 7.87
CA ALA A 198 -12.61 -10.92 8.93
C ALA A 198 -13.03 -12.36 8.61
N ASP A 199 -13.37 -12.64 7.35
CA ASP A 199 -13.68 -13.98 6.89
C ASP A 199 -12.43 -14.89 6.84
N GLU A 200 -11.28 -14.39 6.39
CA GLU A 200 -10.00 -15.13 6.41
C GLU A 200 -9.61 -15.54 7.83
N VAL A 201 -9.72 -14.62 8.81
CA VAL A 201 -9.47 -14.93 10.22
C VAL A 201 -10.47 -15.95 10.75
N THR A 202 -11.77 -15.79 10.44
CA THR A 202 -12.80 -16.76 10.86
C THR A 202 -12.48 -18.16 10.31
N ASN A 203 -12.11 -18.25 9.03
CA ASN A 203 -11.79 -19.52 8.38
C ASN A 203 -10.53 -20.16 8.96
N ALA A 204 -9.47 -19.37 9.18
CA ALA A 204 -8.21 -19.84 9.72
C ALA A 204 -8.28 -20.31 11.19
N LEU A 205 -9.18 -19.74 11.99
CA LEU A 205 -9.43 -20.19 13.37
C LEU A 205 -10.43 -21.36 13.45
N SER A 206 -11.00 -21.79 12.33
CA SER A 206 -11.95 -22.91 12.33
C SER A 206 -11.28 -24.25 12.69
N PRO A 207 -12.01 -25.21 13.30
CA PRO A 207 -11.49 -26.54 13.59
C PRO A 207 -11.02 -27.31 12.35
N ALA A 208 -11.56 -26.99 11.18
CA ALA A 208 -11.18 -27.59 9.91
C ALA A 208 -9.79 -27.13 9.46
N ALA A 209 -9.50 -25.82 9.59
CA ALA A 209 -8.20 -25.25 9.27
C ALA A 209 -7.07 -25.80 10.16
N ALA A 210 -7.35 -26.07 11.44
CA ALA A 210 -6.38 -26.66 12.37
C ALA A 210 -5.89 -28.06 11.96
N LYS A 211 -6.65 -28.78 11.12
CA LYS A 211 -6.30 -30.11 10.61
C LYS A 211 -5.54 -30.07 9.28
N ALA A 212 -5.55 -28.93 8.58
CA ALA A 212 -4.83 -28.75 7.33
C ALA A 212 -3.33 -28.60 7.60
N SER A 213 -2.53 -29.58 7.20
CA SER A 213 -1.06 -29.48 7.22
C SER A 213 -0.59 -28.98 5.85
N PRO A 214 -0.04 -27.76 5.74
CA PRO A 214 0.48 -27.28 4.47
C PRO A 214 1.66 -28.16 4.03
N GLN A 215 1.76 -28.41 2.73
CA GLN A 215 2.88 -29.14 2.15
C GLN A 215 4.18 -28.32 2.35
N PRO A 216 5.31 -28.96 2.74
CA PRO A 216 6.59 -28.25 2.81
C PRO A 216 6.91 -27.57 1.47
N GLY A 217 7.29 -26.30 1.49
CA GLY A 217 7.56 -25.51 0.28
C GLY A 217 6.37 -24.74 -0.28
N SER A 218 5.16 -24.94 0.25
CA SER A 218 3.96 -24.14 -0.10
C SER A 218 3.77 -22.93 0.83
N GLU A 219 4.75 -22.60 1.68
CA GLU A 219 4.65 -21.50 2.64
C GLU A 219 4.53 -20.16 1.92
N GLY A 220 3.32 -19.58 1.92
CA GLY A 220 3.04 -18.33 1.21
C GLY A 220 2.21 -18.50 -0.05
N ALA A 221 1.86 -19.73 -0.46
CA ALA A 221 1.04 -19.96 -1.64
C ALA A 221 -0.40 -19.42 -1.46
N ILE A 222 -1.01 -19.01 -2.56
CA ILE A 222 -2.31 -18.33 -2.62
C ILE A 222 -3.46 -19.18 -2.06
N ASP A 223 -3.38 -20.50 -2.17
CA ASP A 223 -4.38 -21.48 -1.76
C ASP A 223 -4.19 -21.99 -0.32
N THR A 224 -3.20 -21.45 0.40
CA THR A 224 -2.92 -21.85 1.79
C THR A 224 -3.65 -20.97 2.80
N ILE A 225 -4.19 -21.63 3.84
CA ILE A 225 -4.80 -20.94 4.98
C ILE A 225 -3.68 -20.40 5.90
N PRO A 226 -3.67 -19.10 6.26
CA PRO A 226 -2.67 -18.54 7.17
C PRO A 226 -2.71 -19.17 8.57
N LYS A 227 -1.53 -19.28 9.20
CA LYS A 227 -1.38 -19.77 10.58
C LYS A 227 -1.55 -18.63 11.59
N ALA A 228 -2.25 -18.88 12.69
CA ALA A 228 -2.35 -17.94 13.79
C ALA A 228 -0.99 -17.74 14.52
N PRO A 229 -0.65 -16.52 14.98
CA PRO A 229 -1.36 -15.27 14.68
C PRO A 229 -1.25 -14.90 13.21
N ILE A 230 -2.38 -14.51 12.61
CA ILE A 230 -2.42 -14.04 11.23
C ILE A 230 -1.90 -12.61 11.20
N LEU A 231 -0.94 -12.32 10.34
CA LEU A 231 -0.29 -11.03 10.24
C LEU A 231 -0.80 -10.29 9.01
N THR A 232 -1.17 -9.03 9.15
CA THR A 232 -1.64 -8.21 8.01
C THR A 232 -0.63 -8.21 6.86
N SER A 233 -1.14 -8.04 5.63
CA SER A 233 -0.35 -7.98 4.41
C SER A 233 -0.38 -6.62 3.69
N ALA A 234 -1.20 -5.67 4.16
CA ALA A 234 -1.45 -4.43 3.42
C ALA A 234 -0.24 -3.45 3.36
N CYS A 235 0.76 -3.65 4.24
CA CYS A 235 1.96 -2.82 4.35
C CYS A 235 3.14 -3.45 3.60
N PRO A 236 3.58 -2.88 2.45
CA PRO A 236 4.61 -3.54 1.64
C PRO A 236 6.00 -3.49 2.28
N GLY A 237 6.33 -2.45 3.06
CA GLY A 237 7.58 -2.41 3.83
C GLY A 237 7.70 -3.57 4.85
N TRP A 238 6.57 -3.99 5.43
CA TRP A 238 6.50 -5.19 6.27
C TRP A 238 6.68 -6.47 5.45
N ILE A 239 5.99 -6.59 4.30
CA ILE A 239 6.12 -7.76 3.42
C ILE A 239 7.57 -7.95 2.95
N CYS A 240 8.21 -6.89 2.43
CA CYS A 240 9.60 -6.92 2.00
C CYS A 240 10.55 -7.38 3.12
N TYR A 241 10.32 -6.90 4.34
CA TYR A 241 11.09 -7.32 5.51
C TYR A 241 10.87 -8.80 5.84
N ALA A 242 9.62 -9.27 5.86
CA ALA A 242 9.27 -10.66 6.16
C ALA A 242 9.89 -11.63 5.14
N GLU A 243 9.75 -11.37 3.85
CA GLU A 243 10.23 -12.24 2.76
C GLU A 243 11.76 -12.38 2.74
N LYS A 244 12.48 -11.29 3.00
CA LYS A 244 13.96 -11.26 2.91
C LYS A 244 14.64 -11.69 4.19
N THR A 245 14.08 -11.37 5.35
CA THR A 245 14.80 -11.50 6.62
C THR A 245 14.22 -12.57 7.53
N HIS A 246 12.92 -12.88 7.43
CA HIS A 246 12.22 -13.82 8.32
C HIS A 246 11.26 -14.73 7.57
N PRO A 247 11.72 -15.59 6.64
CA PRO A 247 10.84 -16.43 5.81
C PRO A 247 9.98 -17.42 6.61
N TYR A 248 10.36 -17.71 7.87
CA TYR A 248 9.53 -18.51 8.78
C TYR A 248 8.21 -17.82 9.16
N VAL A 249 8.05 -16.53 8.85
CA VAL A 249 6.84 -15.75 9.10
C VAL A 249 5.83 -15.84 7.93
N LEU A 250 6.25 -16.24 6.73
CA LEU A 250 5.37 -16.32 5.55
C LEU A 250 4.09 -17.15 5.76
N PRO A 251 4.12 -18.29 6.50
CA PRO A 251 2.90 -19.02 6.83
C PRO A 251 1.86 -18.21 7.62
N HIS A 252 2.28 -17.16 8.32
CA HIS A 252 1.41 -16.33 9.14
C HIS A 252 0.82 -15.13 8.38
N LEU A 253 1.36 -14.76 7.22
CA LEU A 253 0.86 -13.61 6.46
C LEU A 253 -0.56 -13.88 5.93
N SER A 254 -1.46 -12.91 6.09
CA SER A 254 -2.72 -12.85 5.34
C SER A 254 -2.42 -12.96 3.85
N ARG A 255 -3.22 -13.72 3.10
CA ARG A 255 -3.10 -13.81 1.63
C ARG A 255 -3.79 -12.67 0.91
N LEU A 256 -4.46 -11.78 1.64
CA LEU A 256 -5.30 -10.74 1.05
C LEU A 256 -4.45 -9.72 0.29
N LYS A 257 -4.89 -9.35 -0.93
CA LYS A 257 -4.34 -8.20 -1.65
C LYS A 257 -4.62 -6.90 -0.90
N SER A 258 -3.71 -5.94 -0.97
CA SER A 258 -3.99 -4.60 -0.42
C SER A 258 -5.05 -3.86 -1.25
N PRO A 259 -5.65 -2.77 -0.72
CA PRO A 259 -6.65 -2.01 -1.47
C PRO A 259 -6.14 -1.46 -2.80
N GLN A 260 -4.84 -1.13 -2.90
CA GLN A 260 -4.20 -0.74 -4.17
C GLN A 260 -4.26 -1.88 -5.19
N ALA A 261 -3.73 -3.04 -4.81
CA ALA A 261 -3.65 -4.20 -5.68
C ALA A 261 -5.05 -4.67 -6.10
N LEU A 262 -5.98 -4.75 -5.14
CA LEU A 262 -7.35 -5.16 -5.40
C LEU A 262 -8.09 -4.20 -6.34
N THR A 263 -7.85 -2.88 -6.22
CA THR A 263 -8.42 -1.87 -7.13
C THR A 263 -7.93 -2.10 -8.56
N GLY A 264 -6.62 -2.31 -8.73
CA GLY A 264 -6.01 -2.61 -10.03
C GLY A 264 -6.56 -3.90 -10.64
N THR A 265 -6.62 -4.99 -9.86
CA THR A 265 -7.20 -6.26 -10.30
C THR A 265 -8.66 -6.08 -10.73
N LEU A 266 -9.49 -5.36 -9.95
CA LEU A 266 -10.91 -5.13 -10.28
C LEU A 266 -11.07 -4.41 -11.62
N ILE A 267 -10.40 -3.28 -11.79
CA ILE A 267 -10.51 -2.47 -13.01
C ILE A 267 -10.08 -3.29 -14.22
N LYS A 268 -8.88 -3.89 -14.16
CA LYS A 268 -8.31 -4.57 -15.33
C LYS A 268 -9.04 -5.86 -15.68
N SER A 269 -9.44 -6.66 -14.68
CA SER A 269 -10.19 -7.89 -14.93
C SER A 269 -11.58 -7.61 -15.50
N VAL A 270 -12.30 -6.62 -14.97
CA VAL A 270 -13.65 -6.30 -15.46
C VAL A 270 -13.59 -5.74 -16.89
N LEU A 271 -12.72 -4.77 -17.14
CA LEU A 271 -12.63 -4.14 -18.46
C LEU A 271 -12.07 -5.09 -19.53
N SER A 272 -11.14 -5.99 -19.17
CA SER A 272 -10.62 -7.02 -20.06
C SER A 272 -11.66 -8.10 -20.35
N GLU A 273 -12.15 -8.78 -19.32
CA GLU A 273 -12.95 -10.00 -19.51
C GLU A 273 -14.37 -9.70 -19.97
N ARG A 274 -14.96 -8.60 -19.49
CA ARG A 274 -16.35 -8.25 -19.82
C ARG A 274 -16.48 -7.26 -20.97
N TYR A 275 -15.55 -6.32 -21.09
CA TYR A 275 -15.65 -5.23 -22.06
C TYR A 275 -14.59 -5.30 -23.16
N HIS A 276 -13.80 -6.37 -23.20
CA HIS A 276 -12.83 -6.66 -24.24
C HIS A 276 -11.81 -5.55 -24.49
N VAL A 277 -11.48 -4.78 -23.45
CA VAL A 277 -10.38 -3.80 -23.48
C VAL A 277 -9.11 -4.55 -23.07
N HIS A 278 -8.17 -4.69 -24.00
CA HIS A 278 -6.95 -5.45 -23.73
C HIS A 278 -6.22 -4.89 -22.49
N PRO A 279 -5.70 -5.72 -21.56
CA PRO A 279 -5.10 -5.24 -20.31
C PRO A 279 -4.01 -4.18 -20.50
N SER A 280 -3.22 -4.26 -21.58
CA SER A 280 -2.17 -3.27 -21.90
C SER A 280 -2.71 -1.88 -22.27
N GLN A 281 -3.99 -1.80 -22.67
CA GLN A 281 -4.68 -0.54 -22.97
C GLN A 281 -5.25 0.11 -21.71
N ILE A 282 -5.26 -0.58 -20.56
CA ILE A 282 -5.75 -0.02 -19.29
C ILE A 282 -4.54 0.40 -18.47
N TRP A 283 -4.46 1.68 -18.14
CA TRP A 283 -3.36 2.24 -17.37
C TRP A 283 -3.84 2.78 -16.03
N HIS A 284 -3.42 2.15 -14.95
CA HIS A 284 -3.83 2.43 -13.59
C HIS A 284 -2.72 3.15 -12.80
N LEU A 285 -3.00 4.40 -12.42
CA LEU A 285 -2.22 5.20 -11.47
C LEU A 285 -2.75 5.01 -10.06
N ALA A 286 -1.88 4.74 -9.09
CA ALA A 286 -2.24 4.77 -7.68
C ALA A 286 -1.52 5.92 -6.95
N ILE A 287 -2.28 6.74 -6.23
CA ILE A 287 -1.77 7.86 -5.44
C ILE A 287 -1.82 7.46 -3.96
N MET A 288 -0.64 7.28 -3.37
CA MET A 288 -0.46 6.57 -2.12
C MET A 288 0.41 7.36 -1.12
N PRO A 289 0.33 7.07 0.19
CA PRO A 289 1.09 7.81 1.20
C PRO A 289 2.52 7.25 1.38
N CYS A 290 2.97 6.33 0.52
CA CYS A 290 4.13 5.48 0.80
C CYS A 290 4.89 5.12 -0.48
N PHE A 291 6.24 5.17 -0.43
CA PHE A 291 7.10 4.71 -1.52
C PHE A 291 7.08 3.19 -1.70
N ASP A 292 6.94 2.40 -0.62
CA ASP A 292 6.90 0.94 -0.72
C ASP A 292 5.71 0.43 -1.55
N LYS A 293 4.68 1.26 -1.77
CA LYS A 293 3.58 0.92 -2.68
C LYS A 293 4.03 0.81 -4.15
N LYS A 294 5.12 1.50 -4.54
CA LYS A 294 5.80 1.31 -5.84
C LYS A 294 6.44 -0.08 -5.95
N LEU A 295 6.99 -0.60 -4.84
CA LEU A 295 7.52 -1.96 -4.78
C LEU A 295 6.40 -2.99 -4.89
N GLU A 296 5.28 -2.78 -4.19
CA GLU A 296 4.10 -3.64 -4.32
C GLU A 296 3.60 -3.70 -5.78
N ALA A 297 3.47 -2.56 -6.45
CA ALA A 297 3.04 -2.50 -7.84
C ALA A 297 3.98 -3.22 -8.83
N SER A 298 5.24 -3.45 -8.43
CA SER A 298 6.25 -4.14 -9.25
C SER A 298 6.30 -5.65 -9.01
N ARG A 299 5.45 -6.20 -8.14
CA ARG A 299 5.47 -7.63 -7.78
C ARG A 299 4.92 -8.49 -8.91
N GLY A 300 5.62 -9.58 -9.24
CA GLY A 300 5.32 -10.42 -10.41
C GLY A 300 3.99 -11.19 -10.31
N GLU A 301 3.52 -11.45 -9.10
CA GLU A 301 2.23 -12.07 -8.81
C GLU A 301 1.04 -11.09 -8.83
N LEU A 302 1.30 -9.78 -8.91
CA LEU A 302 0.28 -8.74 -9.04
C LEU A 302 0.18 -8.26 -10.50
N THR A 303 -0.08 -9.22 -11.38
CA THR A 303 -0.16 -9.03 -12.82
C THR A 303 -1.36 -9.78 -13.41
N SER A 304 -1.70 -9.45 -14.66
CA SER A 304 -2.76 -10.10 -15.44
C SER A 304 -2.64 -11.62 -15.48
N ALA A 305 -1.41 -12.15 -15.44
CA ALA A 305 -1.16 -13.59 -15.39
C ALA A 305 -1.78 -14.29 -14.17
N ALA A 306 -2.03 -13.58 -13.08
CA ALA A 306 -2.62 -14.14 -11.87
C ALA A 306 -4.13 -14.40 -12.00
N TRP A 307 -4.84 -13.62 -12.81
CA TRP A 307 -6.30 -13.64 -12.88
C TRP A 307 -6.86 -13.93 -14.28
N LEU A 308 -6.09 -13.79 -15.35
CA LEU A 308 -6.54 -14.18 -16.70
C LEU A 308 -6.80 -15.70 -16.76
N PRO A 309 -8.03 -16.15 -17.08
CA PRO A 309 -8.38 -17.58 -17.09
C PRO A 309 -7.54 -18.42 -18.05
N SER A 310 -7.16 -17.84 -19.20
CA SER A 310 -6.44 -18.51 -20.29
C SER A 310 -5.07 -17.88 -20.55
N TYR A 311 -4.40 -17.37 -19.51
CA TYR A 311 -3.09 -16.74 -19.67
C TYR A 311 -2.08 -17.70 -20.31
N ASN A 312 -1.55 -17.30 -21.46
CA ASN A 312 -0.46 -18.01 -22.11
C ASN A 312 0.88 -17.50 -21.58
N GLN A 313 1.82 -18.40 -21.26
CA GLN A 313 3.16 -18.02 -20.77
C GLN A 313 3.95 -17.14 -21.77
N SER A 314 3.56 -17.13 -23.06
CA SER A 314 4.15 -16.25 -24.07
C SER A 314 3.57 -14.82 -24.07
N GLU A 315 2.45 -14.58 -23.38
CA GLU A 315 1.84 -13.24 -23.30
C GLU A 315 2.58 -12.36 -22.29
N GLU A 316 2.62 -11.06 -22.56
CA GLU A 316 3.23 -10.10 -21.64
C GLU A 316 2.43 -10.01 -20.33
N LYS A 317 3.15 -10.01 -19.20
CA LYS A 317 2.54 -9.81 -17.87
C LYS A 317 2.24 -8.33 -17.67
N ILE A 318 0.97 -7.97 -17.68
CA ILE A 318 0.55 -6.60 -17.45
C ILE A 318 0.33 -6.38 -15.96
N ARG A 319 0.94 -5.36 -15.37
CA ARG A 319 0.81 -5.06 -13.93
C ARG A 319 -0.63 -4.67 -13.58
N ASP A 320 -1.09 -5.04 -12.38
CA ASP A 320 -2.39 -4.57 -11.87
C ASP A 320 -2.36 -3.05 -11.59
N THR A 321 -1.20 -2.51 -11.22
CA THR A 321 -0.94 -1.07 -11.04
C THR A 321 0.27 -0.66 -11.86
N ASP A 322 0.11 0.24 -12.81
CA ASP A 322 1.16 0.59 -13.78
C ASP A 322 2.11 1.65 -13.25
N CYS A 323 1.61 2.57 -12.44
CA CYS A 323 2.45 3.58 -11.80
C CYS A 323 1.88 3.93 -10.42
N VAL A 324 2.77 4.15 -9.47
CA VAL A 324 2.41 4.66 -8.14
C VAL A 324 3.12 5.98 -7.94
N ILE A 325 2.40 7.00 -7.50
CA ILE A 325 2.99 8.27 -7.07
C ILE A 325 2.57 8.61 -5.65
N THR A 326 3.37 9.43 -4.99
CA THR A 326 3.12 9.86 -3.62
C THR A 326 2.29 11.14 -3.54
N ALA A 327 1.82 11.51 -2.34
CA ALA A 327 1.14 12.79 -2.12
C ALA A 327 2.02 13.98 -2.55
N ARG A 328 3.33 13.89 -2.26
CA ARG A 328 4.33 14.87 -2.71
C ARG A 328 4.48 14.92 -4.23
N GLU A 329 4.61 13.75 -4.86
CA GLU A 329 4.75 13.67 -6.32
C GLU A 329 3.50 14.14 -7.07
N LEU A 330 2.31 14.08 -6.45
CA LEU A 330 1.10 14.66 -7.03
C LEU A 330 1.17 16.19 -7.15
N LEU A 331 1.79 16.86 -6.18
CA LEU A 331 2.02 18.31 -6.25
C LEU A 331 3.05 18.63 -7.33
N HIS A 332 4.13 17.85 -7.42
CA HIS A 332 5.09 17.97 -8.52
C HIS A 332 4.47 17.71 -9.89
N LEU A 333 3.51 16.78 -9.98
CA LEU A 333 2.75 16.51 -11.20
C LEU A 333 1.97 17.76 -11.66
N ALA A 334 1.28 18.43 -10.73
CA ALA A 334 0.56 19.68 -11.02
C ALA A 334 1.53 20.80 -11.44
N ALA A 335 2.59 21.01 -10.64
CA ALA A 335 3.63 22.00 -10.89
C ALA A 335 4.29 21.84 -12.27
N ALA A 336 4.64 20.60 -12.64
CA ALA A 336 5.25 20.29 -13.94
C ALA A 336 4.33 20.56 -15.13
N ARG A 337 3.00 20.61 -14.91
CA ARG A 337 2.01 21.01 -15.91
C ARG A 337 1.65 22.49 -15.85
N GLY A 338 2.33 23.28 -15.01
CA GLY A 338 2.03 24.69 -14.77
C GLY A 338 0.69 24.91 -14.07
N ILE A 339 0.16 23.88 -13.39
CA ILE A 339 -1.09 23.93 -12.66
C ILE A 339 -0.76 24.20 -11.20
N ASN A 340 -1.23 25.33 -10.69
CA ASN A 340 -1.21 25.60 -9.26
C ASN A 340 -2.36 24.80 -8.60
N PHE A 341 -2.01 23.89 -7.70
CA PHE A 341 -2.95 22.94 -7.11
C PHE A 341 -3.99 23.63 -6.24
N VAL A 342 -3.62 24.66 -5.47
CA VAL A 342 -4.57 25.37 -4.58
C VAL A 342 -5.69 26.10 -5.33
N ASN A 343 -5.45 26.45 -6.61
CA ASN A 343 -6.43 27.11 -7.47
C ASN A 343 -7.45 26.15 -8.10
N LEU A 344 -7.29 24.83 -7.95
CA LEU A 344 -8.25 23.86 -8.47
C LEU A 344 -9.58 23.93 -7.70
N PRO A 345 -10.73 23.67 -8.38
CA PRO A 345 -12.02 23.67 -7.71
C PRO A 345 -12.07 22.66 -6.57
N ARG A 346 -12.66 23.07 -5.45
CA ARG A 346 -12.89 22.22 -4.29
C ARG A 346 -14.20 21.42 -4.35
N SER A 347 -15.02 21.69 -5.37
CA SER A 347 -16.26 20.97 -5.66
C SER A 347 -15.97 19.72 -6.51
N PRO A 348 -16.81 18.67 -6.42
CA PRO A 348 -16.69 17.50 -7.28
C PRO A 348 -16.82 17.89 -8.76
N LEU A 349 -16.41 16.99 -9.65
CA LEU A 349 -16.65 17.11 -11.09
C LEU A 349 -18.15 17.23 -11.36
N SER A 350 -18.52 17.98 -12.40
CA SER A 350 -19.92 18.07 -12.80
C SER A 350 -20.43 16.69 -13.25
N GLN A 351 -21.74 16.45 -13.11
CA GLN A 351 -22.31 15.16 -13.51
C GLN A 351 -22.17 14.89 -15.01
N SER A 352 -22.10 15.94 -15.84
CA SER A 352 -21.82 15.83 -17.27
C SER A 352 -20.37 15.43 -17.59
N ASP A 353 -19.43 15.75 -16.70
CA ASP A 353 -18.01 15.41 -16.88
C ASP A 353 -17.68 14.01 -16.35
N ARG A 354 -18.58 13.41 -15.54
CA ARG A 354 -18.38 12.09 -14.96
C ARG A 354 -18.86 11.00 -15.91
N ILE A 355 -17.93 10.18 -16.41
CA ILE A 355 -18.24 8.97 -17.18
C ILE A 355 -18.64 7.84 -16.22
N PRO A 356 -19.82 7.21 -16.36
CA PRO A 356 -20.19 6.05 -15.55
C PRO A 356 -19.28 4.85 -15.83
N PHE A 357 -18.97 4.08 -14.79
CA PHE A 357 -18.38 2.76 -14.95
C PHE A 357 -19.40 1.84 -15.63
N PRO A 358 -18.99 1.00 -16.60
CA PRO A 358 -19.94 0.36 -17.51
C PRO A 358 -20.84 -0.69 -16.86
N ASP A 359 -20.42 -1.32 -15.76
CA ASP A 359 -21.31 -2.18 -14.97
C ASP A 359 -22.02 -1.36 -13.89
N PRO A 360 -23.36 -1.27 -13.88
CA PRO A 360 -24.09 -0.41 -12.93
C PRO A 360 -23.89 -0.79 -11.45
N LYS A 361 -23.73 -2.09 -11.15
CA LYS A 361 -23.53 -2.55 -9.76
C LYS A 361 -22.14 -2.14 -9.27
N LEU A 362 -21.12 -2.27 -10.13
CA LEU A 362 -19.77 -1.81 -9.83
C LEU A 362 -19.66 -0.27 -9.86
N ASP A 363 -20.39 0.44 -10.71
CA ASP A 363 -20.44 1.90 -10.69
C ASP A 363 -20.97 2.42 -9.35
N ALA A 364 -22.10 1.90 -8.89
CA ALA A 364 -22.66 2.24 -7.57
C ALA A 364 -21.71 1.89 -6.42
N PHE A 365 -20.94 0.81 -6.55
CA PHE A 365 -19.95 0.40 -5.55
C PHE A 365 -18.69 1.26 -5.56
N LEU A 366 -18.17 1.61 -6.73
CA LEU A 366 -16.94 2.41 -6.89
C LEU A 366 -17.18 3.89 -6.62
N PHE A 367 -18.40 4.37 -6.90
CA PHE A 367 -18.79 5.75 -6.77
C PHE A 367 -20.14 5.87 -6.04
N PRO A 368 -20.19 5.53 -4.75
CA PRO A 368 -21.41 5.61 -3.97
C PRO A 368 -21.95 7.04 -3.91
N SER A 369 -23.27 7.18 -3.75
CA SER A 369 -23.94 8.48 -3.61
C SER A 369 -23.49 9.25 -2.37
N SER A 370 -23.18 8.53 -1.30
CA SER A 370 -22.58 9.05 -0.07
C SER A 370 -21.13 8.60 0.03
N ARG A 371 -20.23 9.49 0.44
CA ARG A 371 -18.82 9.12 0.62
C ARG A 371 -18.68 8.11 1.77
N ARG A 372 -17.77 7.16 1.61
CA ARG A 372 -17.41 6.22 2.67
C ARG A 372 -16.62 6.93 3.75
N LYS A 373 -17.09 6.80 4.99
CA LYS A 373 -16.41 7.34 6.17
C LYS A 373 -15.12 6.54 6.45
N ASN A 374 -14.08 7.22 6.90
CA ASN A 374 -12.92 6.54 7.46
C ASN A 374 -13.32 5.89 8.80
N GLN A 375 -12.64 4.81 9.17
CA GLN A 375 -12.90 4.15 10.45
C GLN A 375 -12.56 5.05 11.64
N SER A 376 -13.13 4.73 12.80
CA SER A 376 -12.90 5.47 14.05
C SER A 376 -11.42 5.57 14.44
N VAL A 377 -11.08 6.54 15.29
CA VAL A 377 -9.73 6.74 15.85
C VAL A 377 -9.19 5.46 16.50
N ALA A 378 -10.06 4.64 17.11
CA ALA A 378 -9.69 3.37 17.73
C ALA A 378 -9.14 2.35 16.72
N ALA A 379 -9.59 2.42 15.47
CA ALA A 379 -9.07 1.59 14.39
C ALA A 379 -7.66 2.00 13.92
N GLY A 380 -7.28 3.24 14.19
CA GLY A 380 -6.02 3.82 13.77
C GLY A 380 -5.95 4.16 12.27
N PRO A 381 -4.90 4.90 11.85
CA PRO A 381 -4.88 5.55 10.55
C PRO A 381 -4.42 4.66 9.38
N SER A 382 -4.28 3.35 9.60
CA SER A 382 -3.77 2.39 8.60
C SER A 382 -4.84 1.51 7.98
N GLY A 383 -6.11 1.90 8.12
CA GLY A 383 -7.21 1.24 7.44
C GLY A 383 -8.06 0.31 8.27
N GLY A 384 -7.71 0.07 9.54
CA GLY A 384 -8.62 -0.53 10.52
C GLY A 384 -8.98 -1.99 10.30
N TYR A 385 -8.08 -2.80 9.73
CA TYR A 385 -8.33 -4.22 9.51
C TYR A 385 -8.58 -4.94 10.84
N LEU A 386 -7.67 -4.73 11.79
CA LEU A 386 -7.77 -5.36 13.10
C LEU A 386 -9.07 -4.97 13.81
N TYR A 387 -9.44 -3.69 13.77
CA TYR A 387 -10.60 -3.21 14.50
C TYR A 387 -11.91 -3.71 13.89
N HIS A 388 -12.01 -3.74 12.55
CA HIS A 388 -13.17 -4.33 11.87
C HIS A 388 -13.32 -5.83 12.16
N ILE A 389 -12.20 -6.58 12.26
CA ILE A 389 -12.23 -7.98 12.72
C ILE A 389 -12.85 -8.05 14.12
N LEU A 390 -12.38 -7.25 15.07
CA LEU A 390 -12.91 -7.24 16.44
C LEU A 390 -14.40 -6.89 16.48
N GLN A 391 -14.82 -5.85 15.75
CA GLN A 391 -16.24 -5.46 15.66
C GLN A 391 -17.08 -6.58 15.04
N THR A 392 -16.55 -7.31 14.06
CA THR A 392 -17.24 -8.47 13.47
C THR A 392 -17.43 -9.59 14.50
N TYR A 393 -16.43 -9.87 15.33
CA TYR A 393 -16.56 -10.84 16.42
C TYR A 393 -17.50 -10.33 17.52
N GLN A 394 -17.46 -9.04 17.86
CA GLN A 394 -18.36 -8.44 18.83
C GLN A 394 -19.82 -8.53 18.37
N ALA A 395 -20.11 -8.23 17.10
CA ALA A 395 -21.45 -8.32 16.53
C ALA A 395 -22.04 -9.74 16.59
N ARG A 396 -21.21 -10.78 16.48
CA ARG A 396 -21.60 -12.19 16.62
C ARG A 396 -21.74 -12.65 18.08
N ASN A 397 -21.31 -11.85 19.04
CA ASN A 397 -21.35 -12.19 20.47
C ASN A 397 -22.05 -11.06 21.26
N PRO A 398 -23.39 -10.96 21.19
CA PRO A 398 -24.14 -9.93 21.89
C PRO A 398 -23.85 -9.90 23.39
N GLY A 399 -23.67 -8.70 23.94
CA GLY A 399 -23.26 -8.49 25.34
C GLY A 399 -21.75 -8.55 25.58
N SER A 400 -20.93 -8.73 24.54
CA SER A 400 -19.47 -8.59 24.61
C SER A 400 -19.01 -7.13 24.40
N SER A 401 -17.81 -6.81 24.87
CA SER A 401 -17.18 -5.50 24.71
C SER A 401 -15.75 -5.63 24.17
N ILE A 402 -15.30 -4.60 23.44
CA ILE A 402 -13.91 -4.50 23.00
C ILE A 402 -13.11 -3.81 24.11
N SER A 403 -12.17 -4.53 24.72
CA SER A 403 -11.19 -4.00 25.65
C SER A 403 -9.90 -3.62 24.89
N VAL A 404 -9.36 -2.43 25.21
CA VAL A 404 -8.15 -1.89 24.57
C VAL A 404 -7.10 -1.64 25.66
N VAL A 405 -5.95 -2.29 25.53
CA VAL A 405 -4.83 -2.16 26.47
C VAL A 405 -3.64 -1.59 25.70
N ARG A 406 -3.19 -0.39 26.09
CA ARG A 406 -1.97 0.19 25.52
C ARG A 406 -0.76 -0.62 25.97
N GLY A 407 0.08 -0.96 25.01
CA GLY A 407 1.33 -1.68 25.24
C GLY A 407 2.42 -0.76 25.77
N ARG A 408 3.69 -1.17 25.57
CA ARG A 408 4.86 -0.45 26.08
C ARG A 408 5.04 0.97 25.50
N ASN A 409 4.49 1.22 24.31
CA ASN A 409 4.51 2.52 23.63
C ASN A 409 3.21 2.70 22.81
N ALA A 410 3.00 3.89 22.24
CA ALA A 410 1.78 4.23 21.49
C ALA A 410 1.55 3.37 20.22
N ASP A 411 2.61 2.78 19.70
CA ASP A 411 2.62 1.96 18.48
C ASP A 411 2.39 0.46 18.74
N VAL A 412 2.27 0.06 20.02
CA VAL A 412 1.85 -1.28 20.42
C VAL A 412 0.55 -1.20 21.20
N VAL A 413 -0.50 -1.79 20.68
CA VAL A 413 -1.82 -1.80 21.34
C VAL A 413 -2.41 -3.19 21.25
N GLU A 414 -2.88 -3.71 22.38
CA GLU A 414 -3.53 -5.00 22.48
C GLU A 414 -5.04 -4.80 22.59
N TYR A 415 -5.78 -5.68 21.93
CA TYR A 415 -7.23 -5.63 21.87
C TYR A 415 -7.79 -7.00 22.22
N SER A 416 -8.94 -7.02 22.87
CA SER A 416 -9.65 -8.26 23.18
C SER A 416 -11.16 -8.04 23.13
N VAL A 417 -11.89 -8.94 22.48
CA VAL A 417 -13.34 -9.02 22.67
C VAL A 417 -13.60 -9.90 23.88
N VAL A 418 -14.28 -9.36 24.89
CA VAL A 418 -14.52 -10.04 26.17
C VAL A 418 -16.01 -10.14 26.47
N GLN A 419 -16.43 -11.25 27.06
CA GLN A 419 -17.78 -11.46 27.57
C GLN A 419 -17.68 -12.03 28.99
N GLY A 420 -18.01 -11.21 30.00
CA GLY A 420 -17.74 -11.55 31.39
C GLY A 420 -16.25 -11.76 31.65
N SER A 421 -15.87 -12.95 32.11
CA SER A 421 -14.46 -13.35 32.32
C SER A 421 -13.84 -14.05 31.11
N GLU A 422 -14.61 -14.36 30.07
CA GLU A 422 -14.16 -15.09 28.89
C GLU A 422 -13.62 -14.12 27.83
N THR A 423 -12.48 -14.49 27.22
CA THR A 423 -11.93 -13.76 26.06
C THR A 423 -12.28 -14.51 24.79
N ILE A 424 -13.08 -13.89 23.92
CA ILE A 424 -13.55 -14.47 22.66
C ILE A 424 -12.43 -14.46 21.62
N ILE A 425 -11.75 -13.32 21.47
CA ILE A 425 -10.63 -13.17 20.52
C ILE A 425 -9.66 -12.12 21.05
N LYS A 426 -8.36 -12.36 20.84
CA LYS A 426 -7.29 -11.39 21.09
C LYS A 426 -6.62 -10.99 19.79
N ALA A 427 -6.31 -9.71 19.65
CA ALA A 427 -5.55 -9.18 18.53
C ALA A 427 -4.58 -8.09 19.01
N ALA A 428 -3.58 -7.76 18.21
CA ALA A 428 -2.64 -6.71 18.57
C ALA A 428 -2.16 -5.90 17.36
N ARG A 429 -1.80 -4.65 17.61
CA ARG A 429 -1.24 -3.73 16.63
C ARG A 429 0.24 -3.51 16.95
N PHE A 430 1.10 -3.61 15.95
CA PHE A 430 2.55 -3.40 16.04
C PHE A 430 3.02 -2.49 14.90
N TYR A 431 3.20 -1.21 15.20
CA TYR A 431 3.69 -0.23 14.24
C TYR A 431 5.17 0.10 14.45
N GLY A 432 5.91 0.34 13.37
CA GLY A 432 7.34 0.66 13.42
C GLY A 432 8.26 -0.57 13.52
N PHE A 433 9.38 -0.56 12.79
CA PHE A 433 10.32 -1.69 12.74
C PHE A 433 10.86 -2.16 14.09
N ARG A 434 11.04 -1.26 15.06
CA ARG A 434 11.46 -1.64 16.42
C ARG A 434 10.48 -2.62 17.06
N ASN A 435 9.18 -2.38 16.90
CA ASN A 435 8.14 -3.24 17.42
C ASN A 435 7.99 -4.52 16.57
N ILE A 436 8.12 -4.41 15.25
CA ILE A 436 8.12 -5.55 14.32
C ILE A 436 9.26 -6.54 14.64
N GLN A 437 10.48 -6.05 14.86
CA GLN A 437 11.64 -6.87 15.22
C GLN A 437 11.39 -7.67 16.51
N ASN A 438 10.71 -7.07 17.48
CA ASN A 438 10.30 -7.75 18.70
C ASN A 438 9.23 -8.82 18.45
N LEU A 439 8.26 -8.55 17.57
CA LEU A 439 7.23 -9.50 17.16
C LEU A 439 7.84 -10.74 16.46
N VAL A 440 8.63 -10.53 15.41
CA VAL A 440 9.21 -11.64 14.62
C VAL A 440 10.14 -12.53 15.46
N ARG A 441 10.91 -11.94 16.39
CA ARG A 441 11.76 -12.70 17.32
C ARG A 441 10.95 -13.66 18.19
N ARG A 442 9.70 -13.30 18.55
CA ARG A 442 8.79 -14.13 19.35
C ARG A 442 8.11 -15.22 18.52
N LEU A 443 7.96 -15.02 17.21
CA LEU A 443 7.41 -16.01 16.27
C LEU A 443 8.43 -17.05 15.79
N LYS A 444 9.72 -16.83 16.05
CA LYS A 444 10.78 -17.73 15.62
C LYS A 444 10.58 -19.15 16.19
N PRO A 445 10.56 -20.20 15.34
CA PRO A 445 10.44 -21.58 15.81
C PRO A 445 11.57 -21.95 16.78
N ALA A 446 11.25 -22.77 17.78
CA ALA A 446 12.24 -23.30 18.71
C ALA A 446 13.28 -24.13 17.94
N ARG A 447 14.57 -23.96 18.23
CA ARG A 447 15.63 -24.76 17.59
C ARG A 447 15.49 -26.22 18.05
N ALA A 448 15.35 -27.13 17.11
CA ALA A 448 15.49 -28.56 17.39
C ALA A 448 16.92 -28.83 17.90
N SER A 449 17.03 -29.52 19.04
CA SER A 449 18.33 -29.92 19.60
C SER A 449 19.07 -30.81 18.61
N ARG A 450 20.29 -30.43 18.21
CA ARG A 450 21.12 -31.15 17.24
C ARG A 450 22.02 -32.22 17.85
N LEU A 451 21.81 -32.61 19.11
CA LEU A 451 22.64 -33.63 19.75
C LEU A 451 22.16 -35.04 19.36
N PRO A 452 22.98 -35.86 18.65
CA PRO A 452 22.66 -37.25 18.38
C PRO A 452 22.74 -38.03 19.70
N GLY A 453 21.67 -38.74 20.07
CA GLY A 453 21.68 -39.67 21.22
C GLY A 453 21.34 -39.08 22.59
N GLY A 454 21.02 -37.78 22.69
CA GLY A 454 20.49 -37.22 23.93
C GLY A 454 19.03 -37.61 24.13
N LYS A 455 18.74 -38.52 25.08
CA LYS A 455 17.37 -38.81 25.54
C LYS A 455 16.60 -37.51 25.73
N THR A 456 15.32 -37.51 25.36
CA THR A 456 14.34 -36.44 25.58
C THR A 456 14.25 -36.10 27.07
N GLY A 457 15.14 -35.23 27.53
CA GLY A 457 15.31 -34.84 28.92
C GLY A 457 15.28 -33.33 29.01
N VAL A 458 14.13 -32.81 29.46
CA VAL A 458 13.90 -31.51 30.07
C VAL A 458 14.68 -30.35 29.42
N SER A 459 14.01 -29.63 28.52
CA SER A 459 14.42 -28.27 28.16
C SER A 459 14.57 -27.44 29.43
N ARG A 460 15.81 -27.09 29.82
CA ARG A 460 16.07 -26.06 30.83
C ARG A 460 15.45 -24.76 30.33
N LYS A 461 14.29 -24.41 30.90
CA LYS A 461 13.73 -23.05 30.84
C LYS A 461 14.81 -22.12 31.42
N PRO A 462 15.27 -21.08 30.71
CA PRO A 462 16.09 -20.06 31.35
C PRO A 462 15.25 -19.44 32.45
N GLY A 463 15.70 -19.58 33.70
CA GLY A 463 15.11 -18.94 34.86
C GLY A 463 15.27 -17.43 34.75
N GLY A 464 14.33 -16.80 34.06
CA GLY A 464 14.03 -15.38 34.18
C GLY A 464 12.59 -15.28 34.64
N THR A 465 12.38 -14.86 35.88
CA THR A 465 11.09 -14.39 36.37
C THR A 465 10.70 -13.14 35.58
N GLY A 466 9.97 -13.36 34.50
CA GLY A 466 9.38 -12.32 33.67
C GLY A 466 8.36 -12.96 32.75
N ALA A 467 7.09 -12.53 32.86
CA ALA A 467 5.98 -12.94 32.03
C ALA A 467 6.27 -12.68 30.52
N ALA A 468 6.93 -13.63 29.84
CA ALA A 468 7.44 -13.42 28.48
C ALA A 468 7.47 -14.70 27.62
N GLY A 469 6.49 -15.58 27.80
CA GLY A 469 6.24 -16.75 26.94
C GLY A 469 4.79 -16.92 26.46
N GLU A 470 3.83 -16.20 27.07
CA GLU A 470 2.38 -16.39 26.85
C GLU A 470 1.74 -15.36 25.89
N GLY A 471 2.44 -14.33 25.40
CA GLY A 471 1.73 -13.17 24.83
C GLY A 471 1.31 -13.22 23.35
N VAL A 472 2.15 -13.75 22.44
CA VAL A 472 1.96 -13.52 20.97
C VAL A 472 1.24 -14.65 20.26
N LYS A 473 1.40 -15.89 20.73
CA LYS A 473 0.75 -17.06 20.13
C LYS A 473 -0.75 -17.12 20.41
N ASP A 474 -1.20 -16.35 21.39
CA ASP A 474 -2.60 -16.22 21.79
C ASP A 474 -3.37 -15.23 20.91
N TYR A 475 -2.67 -14.45 20.08
CA TYR A 475 -3.33 -13.57 19.13
C TYR A 475 -3.90 -14.35 17.96
N ALA A 476 -5.14 -14.07 17.61
CA ALA A 476 -5.74 -14.49 16.36
C ALA A 476 -5.18 -13.69 15.18
N TYR A 477 -5.05 -12.38 15.36
CA TYR A 477 -4.65 -11.44 14.32
C TYR A 477 -3.70 -10.37 14.85
N VAL A 478 -2.71 -10.00 14.06
CA VAL A 478 -1.79 -8.91 14.38
C VAL A 478 -1.67 -7.97 13.18
N GLU A 479 -2.01 -6.69 13.41
CA GLU A 479 -1.82 -5.64 12.43
C GLU A 479 -0.41 -5.07 12.53
N VAL A 480 0.32 -5.12 11.42
CA VAL A 480 1.73 -4.80 11.32
C VAL A 480 1.93 -3.69 10.29
N MET A 481 2.50 -2.57 10.69
CA MET A 481 2.83 -1.45 9.79
C MET A 481 4.27 -1.02 9.98
N ALA A 482 4.99 -0.82 8.88
CA ALA A 482 6.39 -0.43 8.87
C ALA A 482 6.63 0.96 9.49
N CYS A 483 5.71 1.90 9.24
CA CYS A 483 5.80 3.28 9.73
C CYS A 483 5.25 3.39 11.16
N PRO A 484 5.97 4.04 12.10
CA PRO A 484 5.40 4.50 13.38
C PRO A 484 4.20 5.40 13.12
N GLY A 485 3.14 5.28 13.92
CA GLY A 485 1.88 6.02 13.70
C GLY A 485 1.03 5.51 12.53
N GLY A 486 1.54 4.62 11.67
CA GLY A 486 0.77 4.05 10.56
C GLY A 486 0.87 4.84 9.24
N CYS A 487 -0.10 4.65 8.36
CA CYS A 487 -0.03 5.14 6.97
C CYS A 487 -0.10 6.68 6.84
N THR A 488 -0.69 7.40 7.78
CA THR A 488 -0.71 8.89 7.79
C THR A 488 0.69 9.49 7.97
N ASN A 489 1.60 8.75 8.60
CA ASN A 489 3.02 9.10 8.71
C ASN A 489 3.89 8.44 7.61
N GLY A 490 3.28 7.92 6.55
CA GLY A 490 3.99 7.20 5.48
C GLY A 490 5.12 8.02 4.84
N GLY A 491 6.14 7.33 4.31
CA GLY A 491 7.31 7.97 3.70
C GLY A 491 7.00 8.95 2.57
N GLY A 492 5.91 8.72 1.82
CA GLY A 492 5.49 9.55 0.69
C GLY A 492 4.55 10.72 1.03
N GLN A 493 4.26 10.95 2.30
CA GLN A 493 3.45 12.08 2.74
C GLN A 493 4.28 13.37 2.72
N VAL A 494 3.61 14.52 2.57
CA VAL A 494 4.28 15.83 2.69
C VAL A 494 4.82 15.97 4.11
N LYS A 495 6.13 16.18 4.23
CA LYS A 495 6.79 16.28 5.55
C LYS A 495 6.68 17.70 6.08
N VAL A 496 6.68 17.86 7.41
CA VAL A 496 6.58 19.18 8.07
C VAL A 496 7.59 20.19 7.54
N GLN A 497 8.80 19.75 7.21
CA GLN A 497 9.88 20.58 6.63
C GLN A 497 9.60 21.07 5.20
N GLU A 498 8.72 20.39 4.46
CA GLU A 498 8.35 20.69 3.07
C GLU A 498 7.05 21.53 3.02
N VAL A 499 6.29 21.61 4.11
CA VAL A 499 4.97 22.27 4.12
C VAL A 499 5.08 23.76 3.75
N GLU A 500 6.05 24.46 4.32
CA GLU A 500 6.25 25.89 4.04
C GLU A 500 6.64 26.10 2.58
N GLU A 501 7.58 25.29 2.05
CA GLU A 501 7.99 25.35 0.65
C GLU A 501 6.80 25.12 -0.30
N VAL A 502 5.99 24.10 -0.03
CA VAL A 502 4.78 23.82 -0.81
C VAL A 502 3.82 25.00 -0.74
N ARG A 503 3.56 25.56 0.44
CA ARG A 503 2.61 26.67 0.60
C ARG A 503 3.10 27.96 -0.05
N VAL A 504 4.41 28.21 -0.08
CA VAL A 504 5.01 29.33 -0.80
C VAL A 504 4.89 29.13 -2.31
N TYR A 505 5.23 27.94 -2.82
CA TYR A 505 5.09 27.62 -4.25
C TYR A 505 3.65 27.76 -4.73
N GLU A 506 2.70 27.31 -3.91
CA GLU A 506 1.27 27.39 -4.19
C GLU A 506 0.71 28.82 -4.00
N GLY A 507 1.50 29.78 -3.53
CA GLY A 507 1.09 31.18 -3.34
C GLY A 507 0.17 31.43 -2.14
N ILE A 508 0.13 30.49 -1.19
CA ILE A 508 -0.68 30.55 0.05
C ILE A 508 0.03 31.40 1.10
N GLN A 509 1.35 31.29 1.18
CA GLN A 509 2.21 32.08 2.06
C GLN A 509 3.21 32.87 1.22
N LYS A 510 3.62 34.04 1.73
CA LYS A 510 4.73 34.80 1.13
C LYS A 510 6.05 34.16 1.56
N ALA A 511 7.03 34.14 0.67
CA ALA A 511 8.40 33.78 1.05
C ALA A 511 8.86 34.73 2.16
N ASN A 512 9.33 34.18 3.28
CA ASN A 512 10.07 34.97 4.26
C ASN A 512 11.48 35.19 3.70
N ASP A 513 11.81 36.43 3.38
CA ASP A 513 13.16 36.83 2.94
C ASP A 513 14.20 36.78 4.10
N ASP A 514 13.73 36.60 5.34
CA ASP A 514 14.56 36.49 6.54
C ASP A 514 14.80 35.02 6.92
N ALA A 515 16.06 34.59 6.75
CA ALA A 515 16.72 33.35 7.24
C ALA A 515 15.95 32.00 7.08
N PRO A 516 16.63 30.91 6.71
CA PRO A 516 15.98 29.60 6.61
C PRO A 516 15.31 29.22 7.93
N ALA A 517 14.02 28.89 7.88
CA ALA A 517 13.25 28.45 9.03
C ALA A 517 14.00 27.31 9.75
N PRO A 518 14.06 27.32 11.10
CA PRO A 518 14.75 26.28 11.84
C PRO A 518 14.20 24.90 11.47
N LYS A 519 15.08 23.90 11.34
CA LYS A 519 14.65 22.53 11.02
C LYS A 519 13.65 22.07 12.07
N PRO A 520 12.49 21.53 11.66
CA PRO A 520 11.42 21.24 12.58
C PRO A 520 11.85 20.20 13.61
N GLY A 521 11.56 20.49 14.87
CA GLY A 521 11.87 19.61 15.98
C GLY A 521 10.89 18.44 16.10
N PRO A 522 11.18 17.43 16.96
CA PRO A 522 10.28 16.30 17.19
C PRO A 522 8.86 16.70 17.61
N LYS A 523 8.72 17.81 18.35
CA LYS A 523 7.42 18.35 18.76
C LYS A 523 6.59 18.81 17.55
N GLU A 524 7.19 19.57 16.65
CA GLU A 524 6.54 20.08 15.44
C GLU A 524 6.17 18.96 14.49
N GLN A 525 7.02 17.93 14.38
CA GLN A 525 6.69 16.73 13.61
C GLN A 525 5.48 15.99 14.20
N LYS A 526 5.38 15.89 15.53
CA LYS A 526 4.24 15.28 16.22
C LYS A 526 2.96 16.10 16.03
N GLU A 527 3.04 17.41 16.13
CA GLU A 527 1.91 18.32 15.88
C GLU A 527 1.47 18.28 14.42
N TRP A 528 2.41 18.18 13.47
CA TRP A 528 2.10 17.96 12.07
C TRP A 528 1.36 16.64 11.83
N LEU A 529 1.87 15.54 12.39
CA LEU A 529 1.21 14.25 12.28
C LEU A 529 -0.19 14.28 12.89
N ALA A 530 -0.36 14.94 14.04
CA ALA A 530 -1.68 15.12 14.66
C ALA A 530 -2.66 15.86 13.74
N ARG A 531 -2.21 16.88 12.99
CA ARG A 531 -3.04 17.56 11.98
C ARG A 531 -3.42 16.65 10.80
N VAL A 532 -2.49 15.81 10.34
CA VAL A 532 -2.79 14.83 9.27
C VAL A 532 -3.76 13.78 9.77
N ASP A 533 -3.60 13.28 10.99
CA ASP A 533 -4.54 12.35 11.62
C ASP A 533 -5.91 13.01 11.83
N GLU A 534 -5.95 14.26 12.31
CA GLU A 534 -7.19 15.03 12.42
C GLU A 534 -7.89 15.14 11.06
N ALA A 535 -7.19 15.50 9.98
CA ALA A 535 -7.78 15.54 8.65
C ALA A 535 -8.25 14.16 8.16
N TYR A 536 -7.57 13.08 8.57
CA TYR A 536 -7.96 11.71 8.23
C TYR A 536 -9.25 11.29 8.95
N PHE A 537 -9.42 11.68 10.21
CA PHE A 537 -10.58 11.31 11.02
C PHE A 537 -11.73 12.33 10.95
N SER A 538 -11.49 13.60 10.61
CA SER A 538 -12.51 14.67 10.64
C SER A 538 -13.56 14.60 9.54
N GLY A 539 -13.40 13.71 8.56
CA GLY A 539 -14.47 13.31 7.64
C GLY A 539 -15.68 12.66 8.33
N THR A 540 -15.69 12.57 9.68
CA THR A 540 -16.76 11.99 10.49
C THR A 540 -17.92 12.94 10.78
N ASP A 541 -17.74 14.27 10.71
CA ASP A 541 -18.63 15.19 11.46
C ASP A 541 -19.50 16.13 10.60
N THR A 542 -19.34 16.18 9.27
CA THR A 542 -19.91 17.28 8.44
C THR A 542 -20.97 16.89 7.39
N GLU A 543 -21.44 15.65 7.32
CA GLU A 543 -22.62 15.32 6.51
C GLU A 543 -23.84 15.11 7.41
N GLU A 544 -24.78 16.04 7.34
CA GLU A 544 -26.13 15.93 7.88
C GLU A 544 -26.71 14.56 7.54
N GLU A 545 -27.22 13.86 8.55
CA GLU A 545 -28.05 12.66 8.44
C GLU A 545 -29.32 12.99 7.62
N THR A 546 -29.18 13.13 6.31
CA THR A 546 -30.33 13.22 5.41
C THR A 546 -30.79 11.80 5.14
N GLY A 547 -31.82 11.43 5.89
CA GLY A 547 -32.34 10.09 6.04
C GLY A 547 -32.66 9.36 4.74
N ASN A 548 -32.27 8.10 4.73
CA ASN A 548 -33.14 7.01 4.31
C ASN A 548 -32.76 5.78 5.14
N GLU A 549 -33.21 5.76 6.40
CA GLU A 549 -33.41 4.50 7.10
C GLU A 549 -34.51 3.74 6.35
N ALA A 550 -34.11 2.94 5.37
CA ALA A 550 -34.97 1.89 4.85
C ALA A 550 -35.21 0.91 6.00
N SER A 551 -36.37 1.03 6.65
CA SER A 551 -36.84 0.10 7.67
C SER A 551 -36.80 -1.32 7.08
N THR A 552 -35.82 -2.10 7.49
CA THR A 552 -35.78 -3.54 7.21
C THR A 552 -35.87 -4.26 8.54
N ASN A 553 -36.97 -5.00 8.67
CA ASN A 553 -37.39 -5.73 9.85
C ASN A 553 -36.26 -6.58 10.45
N GLY A 554 -35.96 -6.36 11.74
CA GLY A 554 -35.72 -7.39 12.76
C GLY A 554 -34.53 -8.37 12.66
N HIS A 555 -33.78 -8.44 11.57
CA HIS A 555 -32.62 -9.34 11.41
C HIS A 555 -31.31 -8.62 11.03
N ALA A 556 -31.32 -7.28 10.98
CA ALA A 556 -30.24 -6.47 10.40
C ALA A 556 -28.96 -6.32 11.25
N SER A 557 -28.96 -6.70 12.53
CA SER A 557 -27.89 -6.33 13.48
C SER A 557 -26.56 -7.07 13.28
N GLU A 558 -26.53 -8.28 12.72
CA GLU A 558 -25.27 -9.06 12.58
C GLU A 558 -24.55 -8.81 11.25
N ASN A 559 -25.28 -8.29 10.26
CA ASN A 559 -24.81 -8.22 8.88
C ASN A 559 -24.12 -6.88 8.55
N ILE A 560 -24.40 -5.83 9.32
CA ILE A 560 -23.76 -4.51 9.18
C ILE A 560 -22.77 -4.33 10.33
N VAL A 561 -21.50 -4.09 10.00
CA VAL A 561 -20.42 -3.86 10.97
C VAL A 561 -19.74 -2.55 10.59
N ASP A 562 -19.77 -1.56 11.49
CA ASP A 562 -19.18 -0.23 11.26
C ASP A 562 -19.72 0.46 9.99
N GLY A 563 -21.03 0.33 9.73
CA GLY A 563 -21.68 0.85 8.52
C GLY A 563 -21.44 0.02 7.26
N ILE A 564 -20.63 -1.05 7.32
CA ILE A 564 -20.31 -1.90 6.16
C ILE A 564 -21.21 -3.14 6.17
N SER A 565 -22.03 -3.30 5.12
CA SER A 565 -22.85 -4.50 4.92
C SER A 565 -22.01 -5.67 4.39
N ARG A 566 -21.87 -6.72 5.19
CA ARG A 566 -21.11 -7.93 4.84
C ARG A 566 -21.75 -8.69 3.69
N SER A 567 -23.07 -8.84 3.67
CA SER A 567 -23.77 -9.49 2.54
C SER A 567 -23.59 -8.70 1.25
N HIS A 568 -23.72 -7.37 1.29
CA HIS A 568 -23.54 -6.54 0.10
C HIS A 568 -22.10 -6.67 -0.47
N MET A 569 -21.08 -6.68 0.39
CA MET A 569 -19.69 -6.90 -0.04
C MET A 569 -19.49 -8.29 -0.66
N LYS A 570 -20.07 -9.33 -0.07
CA LYS A 570 -20.02 -10.68 -0.65
C LYS A 570 -20.73 -10.77 -1.99
N ASP A 571 -21.89 -10.13 -2.11
CA ASP A 571 -22.65 -10.07 -3.36
C ASP A 571 -21.90 -9.27 -4.45
N MET A 572 -21.13 -8.27 -4.06
CA MET A 572 -20.25 -7.51 -4.97
C MET A 572 -19.09 -8.39 -5.45
N MET A 573 -18.40 -9.09 -4.55
CA MET A 573 -17.32 -10.03 -4.92
C MET A 573 -17.83 -11.20 -5.77
N ALA A 574 -19.02 -11.73 -5.47
CA ALA A 574 -19.68 -12.78 -6.25
C ALA A 574 -20.05 -12.28 -7.65
N HIS A 575 -20.59 -11.07 -7.74
CA HIS A 575 -20.85 -10.43 -9.02
C HIS A 575 -19.57 -10.22 -9.83
N TRP A 576 -18.51 -9.69 -9.22
CA TRP A 576 -17.23 -9.48 -9.87
C TRP A 576 -16.66 -10.79 -10.46
N SER A 577 -16.63 -11.86 -9.67
CA SER A 577 -16.20 -13.18 -10.14
C SER A 577 -17.09 -13.71 -11.27
N HIS A 578 -18.42 -13.59 -11.12
CA HIS A 578 -19.38 -14.05 -12.13
C HIS A 578 -19.19 -13.35 -13.47
N ILE A 579 -19.04 -12.02 -13.47
CA ILE A 579 -19.00 -11.23 -14.71
C ILE A 579 -17.66 -11.29 -15.43
N THR A 580 -16.60 -11.71 -14.73
CA THR A 580 -15.27 -11.91 -15.31
C THR A 580 -15.00 -13.37 -15.64
N GLY A 581 -15.76 -14.31 -15.08
CA GLY A 581 -15.46 -15.74 -15.16
C GLY A 581 -14.20 -16.15 -14.39
N VAL A 582 -13.64 -15.26 -13.56
CA VAL A 582 -12.43 -15.51 -12.77
C VAL A 582 -12.79 -15.94 -11.36
N ASP A 583 -12.12 -16.98 -10.87
CA ASP A 583 -12.30 -17.46 -9.50
C ASP A 583 -11.97 -16.39 -8.45
N GLN A 584 -12.80 -16.27 -7.41
CA GLN A 584 -12.63 -15.30 -6.33
C GLN A 584 -11.28 -15.41 -5.63
N GLN A 585 -10.72 -16.62 -5.50
CA GLN A 585 -9.43 -16.82 -4.85
C GLN A 585 -8.32 -16.04 -5.58
N LYS A 586 -8.33 -16.08 -6.92
CA LYS A 586 -7.37 -15.37 -7.78
C LYS A 586 -7.58 -13.87 -7.81
N LEU A 587 -8.84 -13.43 -7.69
CA LEU A 587 -9.18 -12.01 -7.66
C LEU A 587 -8.75 -11.34 -6.35
N ILE A 588 -9.03 -11.97 -5.22
CA ILE A 588 -8.94 -11.36 -3.88
C ILE A 588 -7.59 -11.61 -3.20
N TYR A 589 -6.99 -12.78 -3.40
CA TYR A 589 -5.80 -13.21 -2.69
C TYR A 589 -4.55 -13.19 -3.58
N THR A 590 -3.39 -13.22 -2.94
CA THR A 590 -2.06 -13.23 -3.54
C THR A 590 -1.16 -14.24 -2.82
N SER A 591 0.06 -14.39 -3.32
CA SER A 591 1.09 -15.26 -2.75
C SER A 591 2.31 -14.47 -2.31
N TYR A 592 3.09 -15.05 -1.41
CA TYR A 592 4.40 -14.53 -0.99
C TYR A 592 5.47 -15.58 -1.24
N ILE A 593 6.68 -15.11 -1.51
CA ILE A 593 7.81 -15.98 -1.82
C ILE A 593 8.95 -15.75 -0.83
N LYS A 594 9.63 -16.85 -0.50
CA LYS A 594 10.92 -16.75 0.18
C LYS A 594 11.94 -16.15 -0.78
N VAL A 595 12.50 -15.00 -0.41
CA VAL A 595 13.59 -14.38 -1.17
C VAL A 595 14.91 -14.89 -0.59
N GLU A 596 15.63 -15.71 -1.34
CA GLU A 596 16.99 -16.10 -0.96
C GLU A 596 17.96 -14.97 -1.32
N SER A 597 18.27 -14.09 -0.36
CA SER A 597 19.30 -13.09 -0.56
C SER A 597 20.69 -13.70 -0.35
N ASP A 598 21.55 -13.64 -1.36
CA ASP A 598 22.98 -13.97 -1.24
C ASP A 598 23.84 -12.79 -0.80
N VAL A 599 23.23 -11.61 -0.68
CA VAL A 599 23.89 -10.37 -0.26
C VAL A 599 24.33 -10.48 1.21
N GLY A 600 25.65 -10.48 1.43
CA GLY A 600 26.25 -10.47 2.77
C GLY A 600 26.37 -11.83 3.46
N LYS A 601 26.08 -12.95 2.77
CA LYS A 601 26.59 -14.27 3.17
C LYS A 601 28.05 -14.33 2.71
N LYS A 602 28.99 -14.72 3.58
CA LYS A 602 30.33 -15.11 3.12
C LYS A 602 30.10 -16.18 2.05
N LYS A 603 30.62 -15.98 0.83
CA LYS A 603 30.65 -17.05 -0.18
C LYS A 603 31.17 -18.29 0.55
N GLN A 604 30.34 -19.32 0.72
CA GLN A 604 30.84 -20.60 1.18
C GLN A 604 31.96 -20.95 0.23
N SER A 605 33.14 -21.28 0.78
CA SER A 605 34.23 -21.70 -0.10
C SER A 605 33.75 -22.94 -0.85
N ASP A 606 34.21 -23.14 -2.08
CA ASP A 606 33.88 -24.36 -2.83
C ASP A 606 34.23 -25.62 -2.01
N MET A 607 35.20 -25.52 -1.11
CA MET A 607 35.57 -26.57 -0.17
C MET A 607 34.49 -26.86 0.88
N GLU A 608 33.77 -25.86 1.40
CA GLU A 608 32.62 -26.06 2.31
C GLU A 608 31.41 -26.61 1.57
N ARG A 609 31.22 -26.23 0.31
CA ARG A 609 30.15 -26.75 -0.56
C ARG A 609 30.39 -28.23 -0.90
N VAL A 610 31.65 -28.58 -1.21
CA VAL A 610 32.09 -29.96 -1.47
C VAL A 610 32.04 -30.80 -0.18
N ALA A 611 32.44 -30.26 0.97
CA ALA A 611 32.33 -30.95 2.26
C ALA A 611 30.86 -31.20 2.66
N GLY A 612 29.96 -30.25 2.40
CA GLY A 612 28.52 -30.43 2.61
C GLY A 612 27.91 -31.51 1.71
N LEU A 613 28.34 -31.58 0.45
CA LEU A 613 27.92 -32.64 -0.48
C LEU A 613 28.49 -34.02 -0.08
N ALA A 614 29.73 -34.09 0.39
CA ALA A 614 30.35 -35.33 0.86
C ALA A 614 29.68 -35.90 2.12
N VAL A 615 29.25 -35.04 3.04
CA VAL A 615 28.48 -35.45 4.24
C VAL A 615 27.07 -35.92 3.89
N THR A 616 26.45 -35.33 2.86
CA THR A 616 25.10 -35.72 2.43
C THR A 616 25.11 -37.00 1.59
N ALA A 617 26.25 -37.35 0.97
CA ALA A 617 26.42 -38.54 0.14
C ALA A 617 26.89 -39.81 0.90
N GLY A 618 26.99 -39.78 2.23
CA GLY A 618 27.23 -40.99 3.02
C GLY A 618 28.60 -41.66 2.82
N GLY A 619 29.65 -40.88 2.50
CA GLY A 619 31.03 -41.38 2.44
C GLY A 619 31.74 -41.18 3.77
N GLY A 620 31.86 -42.24 4.56
CA GLY A 620 32.74 -42.27 5.73
C GLY A 620 34.22 -42.34 5.33
N TRP A 621 35.06 -41.74 6.16
CA TRP A 621 36.39 -42.25 6.47
C TRP A 621 36.43 -42.55 7.96
#